data_AF-A0A956C352-F1
#
_entry.id   AF-A0A956C352-F1
#
_cell.length_a   1.000
_cell.length_b   1.000
_cell.length_c   1.000
_cell.angle_alpha   90.00
_cell.angle_beta   90.00
_cell.angle_gamma   90.00
#
_symmetry.space_group_name_H-M   'P 1'
#
loop_
_entity.id
_entity.type
_entity.pdbx_description
1 polymer ?
#
loop_
_entity_poly.entity_id
_entity_poly.type
_entity_poly.pdbx_seq_one_letter_code
_entity_poly.pdbx_strand_id
1 'polypeptide(L)'
;MRPSRVIALAALLLGCSAAVVSCLDATQITLEVRTDLRCDQVRGLTIAGGAPGATENAAPATETARCLPTGEIGTLVVTPDKSKSSAVAFKVVMGVDVPVSQCTAANGYKGCVVQRRQLSYVPHTPLTVPVYMLFACIGVPCDESTTCAANGQCVSAKIDNAEGCVGGGCFPPGDPSGGPDAAPPAPPTDGAARTDAAPPEDASGDAPAPDGAPDAAPDGPGGGGDPLCPTQGGGLVSCNGAQGQVCCANFIGPFEAACLSGQQCSLNSRSSLFCTSQTDCDGGACCALGSRQMFGNAVCQASCDPDGGQLVCLPGAPGSCGTQGPCMPASILGLGTCERVVVIGDDAGLGRQ
;
A
#
# COMPACT_ATOMS: atom_id res chain seq x y z
N MET A 1 -28.74 7.99 -79.64
CA MET A 1 -28.08 8.61 -78.46
C MET A 1 -28.76 8.06 -77.22
N ARG A 2 -28.10 7.15 -76.48
CA ARG A 2 -28.64 6.52 -75.25
C ARG A 2 -27.84 7.05 -74.05
N PRO A 3 -28.44 7.79 -73.10
CA PRO A 3 -27.77 8.15 -71.87
C PRO A 3 -27.90 6.98 -70.89
N SER A 4 -26.81 6.26 -70.71
CA SER A 4 -26.63 5.26 -69.65
C SER A 4 -25.23 5.45 -69.12
N ARG A 5 -25.06 5.31 -67.80
CA ARG A 5 -23.81 5.41 -67.02
C ARG A 5 -23.57 6.75 -66.31
N VAL A 6 -24.43 7.13 -65.36
CA VAL A 6 -24.00 8.02 -64.25
C VAL A 6 -24.49 7.53 -62.87
N ILE A 7 -25.49 6.64 -62.79
CA ILE A 7 -26.04 6.17 -61.51
C ILE A 7 -25.48 4.79 -61.17
N ALA A 8 -24.20 4.68 -60.81
CA ALA A 8 -23.63 3.40 -60.33
C ALA A 8 -22.43 3.56 -59.37
N LEU A 9 -22.25 4.72 -58.75
CA LEU A 9 -21.06 5.01 -57.93
C LEU A 9 -21.36 5.73 -56.60
N ALA A 10 -22.60 5.67 -56.12
CA ALA A 10 -23.02 6.29 -54.86
C ALA A 10 -23.61 5.28 -53.84
N ALA A 11 -23.39 3.98 -54.03
CA ALA A 11 -23.95 2.92 -53.18
C ALA A 11 -22.90 2.08 -52.42
N LEU A 12 -21.60 2.44 -52.48
CA LEU A 12 -20.52 1.65 -51.86
C LEU A 12 -19.85 2.32 -50.64
N LEU A 13 -20.32 3.50 -50.22
CA LEU A 13 -19.78 4.25 -49.06
C LEU A 13 -20.73 4.28 -47.85
N LEU A 14 -21.79 3.46 -47.86
CA LEU A 14 -22.83 3.44 -46.84
C LEU A 14 -22.93 2.09 -46.10
N GLY A 15 -21.81 1.38 -45.98
CA GLY A 15 -21.79 -0.02 -45.49
C GLY A 15 -20.77 -0.33 -44.39
N CYS A 16 -20.12 0.69 -43.81
CA CYS A 16 -19.21 0.55 -42.67
C CYS A 16 -19.61 1.51 -41.54
N SER A 17 -20.92 1.65 -41.30
CA SER A 17 -21.42 2.12 -40.00
C SER A 17 -21.10 1.03 -39.00
N ALA A 18 -19.87 1.10 -38.48
CA ALA A 18 -19.31 0.26 -37.45
C ALA A 18 -20.35 0.06 -36.36
N ALA A 19 -20.83 -1.19 -36.22
CA ALA A 19 -21.31 -1.64 -34.94
C ALA A 19 -20.11 -1.55 -34.00
N VAL A 20 -19.98 -0.42 -33.31
CA VAL A 20 -19.25 -0.33 -32.06
C VAL A 20 -19.98 -1.24 -31.10
N VAL A 21 -19.70 -2.54 -31.22
CA VAL A 21 -19.93 -3.50 -30.16
C VAL A 21 -18.94 -3.05 -29.09
N SER A 22 -19.41 -2.15 -28.21
CA SER A 22 -18.70 -1.81 -26.99
C SER A 22 -18.59 -3.11 -26.21
N CYS A 23 -17.41 -3.75 -26.32
CA CYS A 23 -17.06 -4.87 -25.48
C CYS A 23 -17.17 -4.39 -24.05
N LEU A 24 -18.22 -4.83 -23.35
CA LEU A 24 -18.36 -4.60 -21.92
C LEU A 24 -17.23 -5.34 -21.21
N ASP A 25 -16.74 -4.77 -20.12
CA ASP A 25 -15.70 -5.40 -19.32
C ASP A 25 -16.18 -6.75 -18.76
N ALA A 26 -15.20 -7.60 -18.42
CA ALA A 26 -15.46 -8.88 -17.78
C ALA A 26 -15.99 -8.66 -16.36
N THR A 27 -16.91 -9.53 -15.94
CA THR A 27 -17.32 -9.61 -14.53
C THR A 27 -16.30 -10.43 -13.77
N GLN A 28 -15.42 -9.79 -13.02
CA GLN A 28 -14.34 -10.46 -12.30
C GLN A 28 -14.00 -9.76 -10.99
N ILE A 29 -13.40 -10.51 -10.07
CA ILE A 29 -12.80 -10.00 -8.85
C ILE A 29 -11.32 -10.37 -8.87
N THR A 30 -10.46 -9.36 -8.77
CA THR A 30 -9.02 -9.52 -8.57
C THR A 30 -8.72 -9.38 -7.08
N LEU A 31 -8.34 -10.48 -6.43
CA LEU A 31 -7.83 -10.46 -5.06
C LEU A 31 -6.37 -10.08 -5.08
N GLU A 32 -6.00 -9.03 -4.37
CA GLU A 32 -4.61 -8.61 -4.18
C GLU A 32 -4.17 -8.97 -2.76
N VAL A 33 -3.28 -9.94 -2.62
CA VAL A 33 -2.86 -10.44 -1.31
C VAL A 33 -1.52 -9.82 -0.91
N ARG A 34 -1.52 -9.13 0.23
CA ARG A 34 -0.34 -8.45 0.78
C ARG A 34 -0.18 -8.78 2.26
N THR A 35 1.00 -8.55 2.81
CA THR A 35 1.33 -8.76 4.22
C THR A 35 2.32 -7.72 4.73
N ASP A 36 2.25 -7.41 6.02
CA ASP A 36 3.24 -6.65 6.79
C ASP A 36 4.23 -7.57 7.52
N LEU A 37 4.07 -8.89 7.40
CA LEU A 37 4.98 -9.89 7.95
C LEU A 37 6.27 -9.95 7.15
N ARG A 38 7.36 -10.32 7.83
CA ARG A 38 8.61 -10.63 7.15
C ARG A 38 8.46 -11.95 6.38
N CYS A 39 8.90 -11.96 5.13
CA CYS A 39 8.74 -13.13 4.26
C CYS A 39 9.45 -14.40 4.76
N ASP A 40 10.48 -14.27 5.61
CA ASP A 40 11.17 -15.41 6.24
C ASP A 40 10.31 -16.13 7.30
N GLN A 41 9.24 -15.48 7.78
CA GLN A 41 8.25 -16.04 8.70
C GLN A 41 7.07 -16.69 7.97
N VAL A 42 6.86 -16.39 6.68
CA VAL A 42 5.76 -16.95 5.90
C VAL A 42 6.05 -18.41 5.55
N ARG A 43 5.14 -19.31 5.93
CA ARG A 43 5.25 -20.77 5.76
C ARG A 43 4.12 -21.33 4.89
N GLY A 44 3.72 -20.54 3.91
CA GLY A 44 2.67 -20.87 2.95
C GLY A 44 1.39 -20.06 3.17
N LEU A 45 0.63 -19.96 2.08
CA LEU A 45 -0.65 -19.29 2.01
C LEU A 45 -1.60 -20.12 1.15
N THR A 46 -2.85 -20.27 1.60
CA THR A 46 -3.92 -20.94 0.85
C THR A 46 -5.08 -19.98 0.65
N ILE A 47 -5.71 -20.04 -0.51
CA ILE A 47 -6.91 -19.26 -0.83
C ILE A 47 -8.03 -20.23 -1.19
N ALA A 48 -9.18 -20.08 -0.55
CA ALA A 48 -10.42 -20.72 -0.94
C ALA A 48 -11.45 -19.65 -1.33
N GLY A 49 -12.25 -19.91 -2.36
CA GLY A 49 -13.37 -19.08 -2.79
C GLY A 49 -14.63 -19.93 -2.97
N GLY A 50 -15.81 -19.32 -2.86
CA GLY A 50 -17.09 -20.00 -3.08
C GLY A 50 -18.27 -19.17 -2.58
N ALA A 51 -19.45 -19.79 -2.46
CA ALA A 51 -20.60 -19.14 -1.84
C ALA A 51 -20.34 -18.78 -0.36
N PRO A 52 -20.95 -17.71 0.18
CA PRO A 52 -20.89 -17.40 1.61
C PRO A 52 -21.30 -18.61 2.49
N GLY A 53 -20.47 -18.93 3.49
CA GLY A 53 -20.64 -20.10 4.36
C GLY A 53 -20.05 -21.41 3.82
N ALA A 54 -19.66 -21.48 2.55
CA ALA A 54 -19.05 -22.69 1.96
C ALA A 54 -17.52 -22.74 2.12
N THR A 55 -16.87 -21.61 2.41
CA THR A 55 -15.40 -21.47 2.34
C THR A 55 -14.64 -22.09 3.52
N GLU A 56 -15.26 -22.29 4.68
CA GLU A 56 -14.54 -22.79 5.87
C GLU A 56 -14.02 -24.22 5.70
N ASN A 57 -14.78 -25.06 5.02
CA ASN A 57 -14.42 -26.47 4.79
C ASN A 57 -14.02 -26.77 3.34
N ALA A 58 -14.01 -25.75 2.48
CA ALA A 58 -13.59 -25.89 1.09
C ALA A 58 -12.09 -26.23 0.99
N ALA A 59 -11.77 -27.08 0.01
CA ALA A 59 -10.38 -27.28 -0.39
C ALA A 59 -9.77 -25.96 -0.90
N PRO A 60 -8.47 -25.72 -0.68
CA PRO A 60 -7.78 -24.58 -1.29
C PRO A 60 -7.93 -24.58 -2.81
N ALA A 61 -8.38 -23.46 -3.37
CA ALA A 61 -8.37 -23.22 -4.81
C ALA A 61 -6.93 -23.00 -5.33
N THR A 62 -6.07 -22.44 -4.48
CA THR A 62 -4.64 -22.27 -4.77
C THR A 62 -3.83 -22.23 -3.48
N GLU A 63 -2.56 -22.60 -3.60
CA GLU A 63 -1.56 -22.52 -2.54
C GLU A 63 -0.28 -21.88 -3.09
N THR A 64 0.38 -21.06 -2.29
CA THR A 64 1.66 -20.45 -2.64
C THR A 64 2.52 -20.25 -1.39
N ALA A 65 3.84 -20.38 -1.55
CA ALA A 65 4.82 -19.99 -0.53
C ALA A 65 5.59 -18.73 -0.93
N ARG A 66 5.22 -18.09 -2.03
CA ARG A 66 5.88 -16.88 -2.53
C ARG A 66 5.54 -15.69 -1.65
N CYS A 67 6.55 -14.96 -1.23
CA CYS A 67 6.43 -13.66 -0.57
C CYS A 67 7.57 -12.78 -1.07
N LEU A 68 7.25 -11.62 -1.63
CA LEU A 68 8.22 -10.64 -2.11
C LEU A 68 8.68 -9.73 -0.97
N PRO A 69 9.93 -9.23 -0.97
CA PRO A 69 10.43 -8.34 0.09
C PRO A 69 9.57 -7.09 0.35
N THR A 70 8.73 -6.70 -0.61
CA THR A 70 7.75 -5.61 -0.52
C THR A 70 6.46 -5.98 0.26
N GLY A 71 6.34 -7.22 0.75
CA GLY A 71 5.14 -7.76 1.39
C GLY A 71 4.07 -8.23 0.41
N GLU A 72 4.34 -8.21 -0.90
CA GLU A 72 3.40 -8.71 -1.91
C GLU A 72 3.48 -10.24 -2.00
N ILE A 73 2.33 -10.91 -1.88
CA ILE A 73 2.23 -12.36 -2.06
C ILE A 73 1.86 -12.69 -3.51
N GLY A 74 0.84 -12.01 -4.04
CA GLY A 74 0.40 -12.12 -5.43
C GLY A 74 -1.07 -11.78 -5.60
N THR A 75 -1.57 -12.08 -6.80
CA THR A 75 -2.96 -11.80 -7.22
C THR A 75 -3.70 -13.08 -7.61
N LEU A 76 -5.02 -13.08 -7.40
CA LEU A 76 -5.92 -14.13 -7.87
C LEU A 76 -7.14 -13.52 -8.54
N VAL A 77 -7.36 -13.82 -9.82
CA VAL A 77 -8.54 -13.39 -10.55
C VAL A 77 -9.59 -14.48 -10.50
N VAL A 78 -10.81 -14.13 -10.07
CA VAL A 78 -11.96 -15.04 -9.96
C VAL A 78 -13.13 -14.47 -10.75
N THR A 79 -13.83 -15.34 -11.49
CA THR A 79 -15.01 -14.99 -12.29
C THR A 79 -16.24 -15.74 -11.76
N PRO A 80 -17.46 -15.20 -11.93
CA PRO A 80 -18.66 -15.88 -11.48
C PRO A 80 -19.01 -17.07 -12.37
N ASP A 81 -19.38 -18.20 -11.78
CA ASP A 81 -19.77 -19.40 -12.56
C ASP A 81 -21.20 -19.36 -13.09
N LYS A 82 -22.12 -18.75 -12.33
CA LYS A 82 -23.58 -18.82 -12.57
C LYS A 82 -24.18 -17.47 -12.93
N SER A 83 -24.08 -16.51 -12.01
CA SER A 83 -24.69 -15.19 -12.14
C SER A 83 -23.65 -14.10 -11.99
N LYS A 84 -23.70 -13.09 -12.85
CA LYS A 84 -22.85 -11.90 -12.78
C LYS A 84 -23.10 -11.01 -11.55
N SER A 85 -24.09 -11.37 -10.72
CA SER A 85 -24.42 -10.69 -9.48
C SER A 85 -24.49 -11.65 -8.28
N SER A 86 -23.94 -12.86 -8.38
CA SER A 86 -23.93 -13.77 -7.24
C SER A 86 -23.05 -13.25 -6.11
N ALA A 87 -23.43 -13.56 -4.87
CA ALA A 87 -22.57 -13.39 -3.72
C ALA A 87 -21.39 -14.38 -3.79
N VAL A 88 -20.23 -13.95 -3.30
CA VAL A 88 -19.00 -14.73 -3.22
C VAL A 88 -18.28 -14.42 -1.92
N ALA A 89 -17.65 -15.43 -1.36
CA ALA A 89 -16.80 -15.33 -0.20
C ALA A 89 -15.41 -15.87 -0.52
N PHE A 90 -14.40 -15.28 0.11
CA PHE A 90 -13.01 -15.68 0.04
C PHE A 90 -12.48 -15.90 1.44
N LYS A 91 -11.70 -16.97 1.63
CA LYS A 91 -10.95 -17.26 2.84
C LYS A 91 -9.48 -17.39 2.46
N VAL A 92 -8.66 -16.51 3.02
CA VAL A 92 -7.21 -16.49 2.83
C VAL A 92 -6.56 -16.86 4.16
N VAL A 93 -5.74 -17.90 4.15
CA VAL A 93 -5.07 -18.42 5.35
C VAL A 93 -3.57 -18.42 5.10
N MET A 94 -2.81 -17.85 6.02
CA MET A 94 -1.34 -17.87 5.97
C MET A 94 -0.78 -18.45 7.25
N GLY A 95 0.19 -19.35 7.10
CA GLY A 95 1.00 -19.86 8.21
C GLY A 95 2.17 -18.93 8.52
N VAL A 96 2.32 -18.57 9.79
CA VAL A 96 3.41 -17.73 10.31
C VAL A 96 4.24 -18.58 11.26
N ASP A 97 5.48 -18.87 10.87
CA ASP A 97 6.40 -19.81 11.54
C ASP A 97 5.89 -21.26 11.65
N VAL A 98 4.66 -21.54 11.20
CA VAL A 98 4.03 -22.87 11.10
C VAL A 98 3.54 -23.14 9.69
N PRO A 99 3.65 -24.38 9.15
CA PRO A 99 3.12 -24.71 7.82
C PRO A 99 1.63 -24.38 7.69
N VAL A 100 1.21 -23.84 6.54
CA VAL A 100 -0.21 -23.48 6.31
C VAL A 100 -1.17 -24.66 6.44
N SER A 101 -0.69 -25.90 6.21
CA SER A 101 -1.48 -27.12 6.42
C SER A 101 -1.88 -27.36 7.89
N GLN A 102 -1.21 -26.70 8.85
CA GLN A 102 -1.57 -26.74 10.28
C GLN A 102 -2.58 -25.65 10.65
N CYS A 103 -2.85 -24.69 9.76
CA CYS A 103 -3.78 -23.59 9.98
C CYS A 103 -5.23 -24.02 9.78
N THR A 104 -5.72 -24.80 10.73
CA THR A 104 -7.07 -25.35 10.74
C THR A 104 -7.87 -24.88 11.95
N ALA A 105 -9.20 -24.93 11.85
CA ALA A 105 -10.10 -24.66 12.97
C ALA A 105 -9.82 -25.61 14.16
N ALA A 106 -9.48 -26.88 13.90
CA ALA A 106 -9.13 -27.85 14.94
C ALA A 106 -7.89 -27.46 15.76
N ASN A 107 -6.94 -26.76 15.13
CA ASN A 107 -5.75 -26.24 15.80
C ASN A 107 -5.94 -24.82 16.36
N GLY A 108 -7.15 -24.27 16.26
CA GLY A 108 -7.48 -22.91 16.69
C GLY A 108 -6.68 -21.83 15.95
N TYR A 109 -6.21 -22.12 14.72
CA TYR A 109 -5.41 -21.21 13.90
C TYR A 109 -4.18 -20.61 14.62
N LYS A 110 -3.58 -21.32 15.60
CA LYS A 110 -2.39 -20.86 16.33
C LYS A 110 -1.21 -20.67 15.36
N GLY A 111 -0.62 -19.48 15.37
CA GLY A 111 0.47 -19.11 14.45
C GLY A 111 -0.02 -18.83 13.03
N CYS A 112 -1.30 -18.58 12.82
CA CYS A 112 -1.85 -18.34 11.50
C CYS A 112 -2.58 -17.00 11.44
N VAL A 113 -2.62 -16.40 10.25
CA VAL A 113 -3.46 -15.24 9.94
C VAL A 113 -4.58 -15.71 9.02
N VAL A 114 -5.83 -15.42 9.39
CA VAL A 114 -7.02 -15.75 8.60
C VAL A 114 -7.73 -14.46 8.23
N GLN A 115 -7.91 -14.24 6.93
CA GLN A 115 -8.68 -13.12 6.41
C GLN A 115 -9.84 -13.60 5.56
N ARG A 116 -10.98 -12.93 5.70
CA ARG A 116 -12.23 -13.24 5.01
C ARG A 116 -12.77 -12.01 4.31
N ARG A 117 -13.31 -12.23 3.12
CA ARG A 117 -14.01 -11.19 2.35
C ARG A 117 -15.28 -11.77 1.79
N GLN A 118 -16.39 -11.04 1.91
CA GLN A 118 -17.67 -11.40 1.33
C GLN A 118 -18.23 -10.19 0.58
N LEU A 119 -18.61 -10.37 -0.67
CA LEU A 119 -19.20 -9.34 -1.52
C LEU A 119 -20.04 -9.98 -2.63
N SER A 120 -20.66 -9.17 -3.47
CA SER A 120 -21.32 -9.66 -4.68
C SER A 120 -20.58 -9.17 -5.92
N TYR A 121 -20.60 -9.98 -6.98
CA TYR A 121 -20.13 -9.51 -8.28
C TYR A 121 -20.97 -8.33 -8.77
N VAL A 122 -20.34 -7.41 -9.49
CA VAL A 122 -21.01 -6.31 -10.19
C VAL A 122 -20.95 -6.62 -11.70
N PRO A 123 -22.10 -6.81 -12.38
CA PRO A 123 -22.10 -7.18 -13.78
C PRO A 123 -21.30 -6.23 -14.64
N HIS A 124 -20.42 -6.81 -15.45
CA HIS A 124 -19.55 -6.06 -16.36
C HIS A 124 -18.65 -5.03 -15.67
N THR A 125 -18.24 -5.33 -14.44
CA THR A 125 -17.37 -4.45 -13.68
C THR A 125 -16.26 -5.29 -13.04
N PRO A 126 -14.99 -5.04 -13.38
CA PRO A 126 -13.86 -5.65 -12.69
C PRO A 126 -13.72 -4.97 -11.31
N LEU A 127 -13.63 -5.79 -10.27
CA LEU A 127 -13.43 -5.33 -8.90
C LEU A 127 -12.02 -5.72 -8.44
N THR A 128 -11.37 -4.83 -7.70
CA THR A 128 -10.11 -5.15 -7.00
C THR A 128 -10.41 -5.23 -5.51
N VAL A 129 -10.03 -6.33 -4.87
CA VAL A 129 -10.30 -6.56 -3.44
C VAL A 129 -8.97 -6.83 -2.73
N PRO A 130 -8.43 -5.87 -1.98
CA PRO A 130 -7.19 -6.07 -1.26
C PRO A 130 -7.42 -6.96 -0.04
N VAL A 131 -6.49 -7.88 0.23
CA VAL A 131 -6.48 -8.74 1.40
C VAL A 131 -5.14 -8.58 2.11
N TYR A 132 -5.16 -7.87 3.24
CA TYR A 132 -3.99 -7.64 4.07
C TYR A 132 -3.87 -8.67 5.17
N MET A 133 -2.79 -9.42 5.14
CA MET A 133 -2.47 -10.41 6.14
C MET A 133 -1.57 -9.77 7.20
N LEU A 134 -2.21 -9.30 8.28
CA LEU A 134 -1.63 -8.38 9.25
C LEU A 134 -0.97 -9.12 10.42
N PHE A 135 0.15 -8.59 10.91
CA PHE A 135 0.87 -9.13 12.07
C PHE A 135 -0.01 -9.15 13.33
N ALA A 136 -0.85 -8.13 13.51
CA ALA A 136 -1.80 -8.04 14.63
C ALA A 136 -2.84 -9.20 14.65
N CYS A 137 -2.99 -9.92 13.54
CA CYS A 137 -3.97 -10.97 13.36
C CYS A 137 -3.42 -12.40 13.55
N ILE A 138 -2.15 -12.56 13.95
CA ILE A 138 -1.58 -13.88 14.23
C ILE A 138 -2.34 -14.53 15.39
N GLY A 139 -2.92 -15.70 15.12
CA GLY A 139 -3.66 -16.47 16.13
C GLY A 139 -4.97 -15.82 16.56
N VAL A 140 -5.55 -14.95 15.73
CA VAL A 140 -6.87 -14.34 15.94
C VAL A 140 -7.91 -15.04 15.06
N PRO A 141 -8.59 -16.09 15.56
CA PRO A 141 -9.60 -16.79 14.78
C PRO A 141 -10.92 -16.04 14.82
N CYS A 142 -11.17 -15.21 13.80
CA CYS A 142 -12.50 -14.67 13.57
C CYS A 142 -13.46 -15.77 13.06
N ASP A 143 -14.76 -15.59 13.30
CA ASP A 143 -15.80 -16.49 12.78
C ASP A 143 -15.96 -16.39 11.25
N GLU A 144 -16.85 -17.19 10.67
CA GLU A 144 -17.04 -17.29 9.22
C GLU A 144 -17.55 -15.99 8.57
N SER A 145 -18.20 -15.13 9.37
CA SER A 145 -18.79 -13.86 8.94
C SER A 145 -17.93 -12.65 9.28
N THR A 146 -16.81 -12.85 9.97
CA THR A 146 -15.92 -11.80 10.45
C THR A 146 -14.48 -12.00 9.99
N THR A 147 -13.73 -10.91 9.96
CA THR A 147 -12.34 -10.84 9.52
C THR A 147 -11.52 -10.02 10.50
N CYS A 148 -10.23 -10.31 10.63
CA CYS A 148 -9.38 -9.60 11.57
C CYS A 148 -8.91 -8.25 10.98
N ALA A 149 -9.24 -7.16 11.67
CA ALA A 149 -8.83 -5.80 11.32
C ALA A 149 -7.43 -5.46 11.87
N ALA A 150 -6.92 -4.29 11.50
CA ALA A 150 -5.56 -3.83 11.87
C ALA A 150 -5.31 -3.73 13.38
N ASN A 151 -6.35 -3.60 14.19
CA ASN A 151 -6.27 -3.58 15.64
C ASN A 151 -6.39 -4.99 16.29
N GLY A 152 -6.36 -6.06 15.49
CA GLY A 152 -6.52 -7.43 15.97
C GLY A 152 -7.96 -7.79 16.37
N GLN A 153 -8.95 -6.93 16.08
CA GLN A 153 -10.35 -7.21 16.38
C GLN A 153 -11.09 -7.80 15.18
N CYS A 154 -12.04 -8.68 15.46
CA CYS A 154 -12.91 -9.23 14.43
C CYS A 154 -14.00 -8.21 14.05
N VAL A 155 -14.02 -7.82 12.78
CA VAL A 155 -15.03 -6.95 12.16
C VAL A 155 -15.79 -7.72 11.09
N SER A 156 -16.88 -7.17 10.56
CA SER A 156 -17.62 -7.79 9.45
C SER A 156 -16.70 -8.09 8.26
N ALA A 157 -16.74 -9.33 7.74
CA ALA A 157 -16.09 -9.69 6.48
C ALA A 157 -16.89 -9.22 5.25
N LYS A 158 -18.16 -8.81 5.46
CA LYS A 158 -19.08 -8.40 4.41
C LYS A 158 -18.80 -6.96 3.97
N ILE A 159 -18.65 -6.78 2.67
CA ILE A 159 -18.59 -5.50 1.97
C ILE A 159 -19.98 -5.23 1.40
N ASP A 160 -20.72 -4.32 2.03
CA ASP A 160 -22.10 -4.03 1.65
C ASP A 160 -22.20 -3.30 0.29
N ASN A 161 -21.20 -2.50 -0.06
CA ASN A 161 -21.13 -1.79 -1.35
C ASN A 161 -19.97 -2.29 -2.20
N ALA A 162 -20.22 -3.29 -3.05
CA ALA A 162 -19.21 -3.84 -3.95
C ALA A 162 -18.74 -2.84 -5.04
N GLU A 163 -19.56 -1.85 -5.39
CA GLU A 163 -19.18 -0.81 -6.37
C GLU A 163 -18.05 0.08 -5.84
N GLY A 164 -17.89 0.17 -4.51
CA GLY A 164 -16.74 0.81 -3.87
C GLY A 164 -15.41 0.08 -4.11
N CYS A 165 -15.43 -1.14 -4.63
CA CYS A 165 -14.21 -1.90 -4.97
C CYS A 165 -13.66 -1.58 -6.38
N VAL A 166 -14.26 -0.65 -7.13
CA VAL A 166 -13.80 -0.28 -8.48
C VAL A 166 -12.52 0.56 -8.40
N GLY A 167 -11.49 0.17 -9.14
CA GLY A 167 -10.33 1.02 -9.44
C GLY A 167 -9.32 1.28 -8.30
N GLY A 168 -9.41 0.59 -7.16
CA GLY A 168 -8.44 0.84 -6.08
C GLY A 168 -8.68 0.12 -4.76
N GLY A 169 -9.81 -0.57 -4.61
CA GLY A 169 -10.02 -1.49 -3.50
C GLY A 169 -11.05 -1.03 -2.48
N CYS A 170 -11.83 -1.99 -2.01
CA CYS A 170 -12.69 -1.84 -0.85
C CYS A 170 -11.97 -2.33 0.41
N PHE A 171 -11.40 -1.37 1.13
CA PHE A 171 -10.69 -1.63 2.38
C PHE A 171 -11.70 -2.06 3.47
N PRO A 172 -11.31 -2.96 4.38
CA PRO A 172 -12.13 -3.24 5.54
C PRO A 172 -12.19 -1.98 6.43
N PRO A 173 -13.30 -1.77 7.16
CA PRO A 173 -13.38 -0.66 8.11
C PRO A 173 -12.20 -0.70 9.09
N GLY A 174 -11.50 0.42 9.23
CA GLY A 174 -10.36 0.55 10.15
C GLY A 174 -8.99 0.15 9.58
N ASP A 175 -8.88 -0.11 8.27
CA ASP A 175 -7.59 -0.27 7.61
C ASP A 175 -6.93 1.10 7.40
N PRO A 176 -5.72 1.33 7.92
CA PRO A 176 -5.02 2.62 7.79
C PRO A 176 -4.65 2.96 6.34
N SER A 177 -4.69 1.98 5.43
CA SER A 177 -4.42 2.15 4.00
C SER A 177 -5.60 2.78 3.26
N GLY A 178 -6.81 2.61 3.81
CA GLY A 178 -7.95 3.42 3.45
C GLY A 178 -7.74 4.81 4.03
N GLY A 179 -6.91 5.61 3.35
CA GLY A 179 -6.87 7.05 3.63
C GLY A 179 -8.32 7.57 3.69
N PRO A 180 -8.62 8.59 4.51
CA PRO A 180 -9.98 9.07 4.67
C PRO A 180 -10.55 9.29 3.27
N ASP A 181 -11.60 8.53 2.92
CA ASP A 181 -12.20 8.55 1.59
C ASP A 181 -12.29 10.01 1.18
N ALA A 182 -11.47 10.41 0.21
CA ALA A 182 -11.37 11.81 -0.16
C ALA A 182 -12.80 12.25 -0.45
N ALA A 183 -13.30 13.19 0.35
CA ALA A 183 -14.70 13.59 0.29
C ALA A 183 -15.05 13.81 -1.19
N PRO A 184 -16.21 13.30 -1.66
CA PRO A 184 -16.57 13.39 -3.07
C PRO A 184 -16.31 14.82 -3.54
N PRO A 185 -15.65 15.00 -4.70
CA PRO A 185 -15.22 16.32 -5.14
C PRO A 185 -16.42 17.25 -5.02
N ALA A 186 -16.24 18.34 -4.26
CA ALA A 186 -17.30 19.33 -4.08
C ALA A 186 -17.87 19.65 -5.46
N PRO A 187 -19.20 19.61 -5.65
CA PRO A 187 -19.79 19.94 -6.93
C PRO A 187 -19.20 21.28 -7.39
N PRO A 188 -18.84 21.44 -8.68
CA PRO A 188 -18.30 22.70 -9.17
C PRO A 188 -19.27 23.79 -8.73
N THR A 189 -18.82 24.65 -7.82
CA THR A 189 -19.57 25.84 -7.46
C THR A 189 -19.51 26.72 -8.69
N ASP A 190 -20.56 26.67 -9.50
CA ASP A 190 -20.77 27.63 -10.57
C ASP A 190 -20.66 29.01 -9.95
N GLY A 191 -19.62 29.74 -10.36
CA GLY A 191 -19.34 31.08 -9.90
C GLY A 191 -20.47 32.01 -10.30
N ALA A 192 -21.51 32.06 -9.45
CA ALA A 192 -22.55 33.05 -9.54
C ALA A 192 -21.99 34.39 -9.07
N ALA A 193 -21.87 35.30 -10.04
CA ALA A 193 -22.00 36.74 -9.98
C ALA A 193 -21.81 37.41 -8.61
N ARG A 194 -20.77 38.25 -8.55
CA ARG A 194 -20.65 39.36 -7.62
C ARG A 194 -21.93 40.21 -7.69
N THR A 195 -22.67 40.28 -6.58
CA THR A 195 -23.61 41.38 -6.32
C THR A 195 -23.03 42.28 -5.25
N ASP A 196 -23.03 43.57 -5.57
CA ASP A 196 -22.39 44.66 -4.85
C ASP A 196 -22.95 44.92 -3.45
N ALA A 197 -22.02 45.29 -2.57
CA ALA A 197 -22.10 46.26 -1.48
C ALA A 197 -23.45 46.53 -0.76
N ALA A 198 -23.47 46.22 0.54
CA ALA A 198 -24.24 46.96 1.54
C ALA A 198 -23.30 47.37 2.71
N PRO A 199 -23.49 48.57 3.31
CA PRO A 199 -22.56 49.17 4.27
C PRO A 199 -22.69 48.60 5.70
N PRO A 200 -21.68 48.82 6.56
CA PRO A 200 -21.70 48.39 7.97
C PRO A 200 -22.58 49.32 8.82
N GLU A 201 -23.47 48.73 9.62
CA GLU A 201 -24.12 49.42 10.74
C GLU A 201 -23.39 49.09 12.04
N ASP A 202 -22.98 50.16 12.73
CA ASP A 202 -22.40 50.17 14.06
C ASP A 202 -23.43 49.75 15.11
N ALA A 203 -23.05 48.82 16.00
CA ALA A 203 -23.73 48.63 17.28
C ALA A 203 -22.71 48.36 18.39
N SER A 204 -22.43 49.44 19.12
CA SER A 204 -21.81 49.48 20.42
C SER A 204 -22.63 48.72 21.47
N GLY A 205 -21.93 48.00 22.35
CA GLY A 205 -22.53 47.35 23.51
C GLY A 205 -21.50 47.19 24.63
N ASP A 206 -21.50 48.16 25.54
CA ASP A 206 -20.73 48.21 26.78
C ASP A 206 -21.01 47.01 27.70
N ALA A 207 -19.95 46.43 28.26
CA ALA A 207 -20.02 45.67 29.50
C ALA A 207 -18.81 45.97 30.40
N PRO A 208 -19.01 46.24 31.70
CA PRO A 208 -17.97 46.72 32.60
C PRO A 208 -17.04 45.62 33.12
N ALA A 209 -15.79 46.02 33.35
CA ALA A 209 -14.75 45.23 34.01
C ALA A 209 -15.06 44.94 35.49
N PRO A 210 -14.53 43.83 36.02
CA PRO A 210 -14.11 43.79 37.41
C PRO A 210 -12.58 43.73 37.55
N ASP A 211 -12.08 44.66 38.36
CA ASP A 211 -10.74 44.71 38.94
C ASP A 211 -10.45 43.50 39.82
N GLY A 212 -9.19 43.02 39.83
CA GLY A 212 -8.81 41.91 40.73
C GLY A 212 -7.37 41.42 40.70
N ALA A 213 -6.41 42.31 41.03
CA ALA A 213 -5.19 42.06 41.83
C ALA A 213 -4.03 41.13 41.30
N PRO A 214 -2.79 41.32 41.81
CA PRO A 214 -1.53 41.05 41.09
C PRO A 214 -0.68 39.92 41.69
N ASP A 215 0.53 39.76 41.10
CA ASP A 215 1.74 39.10 41.61
C ASP A 215 2.09 37.72 41.01
N ALA A 216 2.93 37.73 39.98
CA ALA A 216 3.83 36.62 39.68
C ALA A 216 5.19 37.16 39.18
N ALA A 217 6.23 36.51 39.69
CA ALA A 217 7.66 36.83 39.72
C ALA A 217 8.36 36.88 38.33
N PRO A 218 9.60 37.43 38.26
CA PRO A 218 10.36 37.55 37.01
C PRO A 218 10.82 36.20 36.43
N ASP A 219 10.80 36.14 35.10
CA ASP A 219 11.26 35.05 34.25
C ASP A 219 12.70 34.63 34.56
N GLY A 220 12.86 33.34 34.89
CA GLY A 220 14.17 32.67 34.87
C GLY A 220 14.49 32.16 33.45
N PRO A 221 15.77 32.16 33.02
CA PRO A 221 16.17 31.59 31.75
C PRO A 221 16.40 30.08 31.93
N GLY A 222 15.79 29.25 31.07
CA GLY A 222 16.22 27.86 30.90
C GLY A 222 15.10 26.84 30.86
N GLY A 223 14.73 26.47 29.64
CA GLY A 223 13.92 25.30 29.34
C GLY A 223 14.16 24.91 27.88
N GLY A 224 15.37 24.44 27.57
CA GLY A 224 15.61 23.78 26.30
C GLY A 224 14.77 22.51 26.26
N GLY A 225 13.71 22.52 25.44
CA GLY A 225 12.97 21.30 25.16
C GLY A 225 13.90 20.31 24.49
N ASP A 226 13.92 19.06 24.96
CA ASP A 226 14.66 17.99 24.30
C ASP A 226 14.23 17.91 22.82
N PRO A 227 15.16 17.88 21.87
CA PRO A 227 14.82 17.77 20.45
C PRO A 227 14.15 16.41 20.19
N LEU A 228 12.83 16.42 20.05
CA LEU A 228 12.04 15.25 19.69
C LEU A 228 12.19 14.98 18.19
N CYS A 229 12.49 13.72 17.81
CA CYS A 229 12.39 13.27 16.43
C CYS A 229 10.89 13.17 16.04
N PRO A 230 10.37 13.94 15.07
CA PRO A 230 8.96 13.86 14.70
C PRO A 230 8.68 12.53 13.97
N THR A 231 7.58 11.89 14.33
CA THR A 231 7.22 10.52 13.91
C THR A 231 6.23 10.45 12.73
N GLN A 232 6.08 11.49 11.91
CA GLN A 232 5.14 11.45 10.78
C GLN A 232 5.79 11.65 9.41
N GLY A 233 5.67 10.62 8.57
CA GLY A 233 5.67 10.71 7.11
C GLY A 233 7.04 10.69 6.42
N GLY A 234 7.52 9.49 6.06
CA GLY A 234 8.24 9.18 4.81
C GLY A 234 9.50 9.98 4.37
N GLY A 235 9.98 10.96 5.13
CA GLY A 235 11.18 11.74 4.84
C GLY A 235 12.06 11.86 6.08
N LEU A 236 13.38 11.72 5.90
CA LEU A 236 14.35 11.85 7.00
C LEU A 236 14.36 13.28 7.55
N VAL A 237 14.11 13.43 8.85
CA VAL A 237 14.04 14.72 9.53
C VAL A 237 15.41 15.07 10.12
N SER A 238 15.88 16.28 9.81
CA SER A 238 17.03 16.91 10.48
C SER A 238 16.63 17.33 11.89
N CYS A 239 17.44 16.98 12.91
CA CYS A 239 17.23 17.41 14.29
C CYS A 239 17.22 18.94 14.34
N ASN A 240 16.05 19.53 14.56
CA ASN A 240 15.88 20.98 14.59
C ASN A 240 16.62 21.55 15.82
N GLY A 241 17.80 22.13 15.61
CA GLY A 241 18.39 23.07 16.57
C GLY A 241 19.87 22.89 16.94
N ALA A 242 20.54 21.81 16.54
CA ALA A 242 21.97 21.64 16.83
C ALA A 242 22.75 21.15 15.60
N GLN A 243 23.72 21.95 15.14
CA GLN A 243 24.65 21.51 14.10
C GLN A 243 25.39 20.25 14.57
N GLY A 244 25.30 19.16 13.78
CA GLY A 244 26.03 17.91 14.05
C GLY A 244 25.29 16.84 14.86
N GLN A 245 23.97 16.97 15.07
CA GLN A 245 23.15 15.89 15.64
C GLN A 245 22.34 15.16 14.57
N VAL A 246 22.25 13.83 14.70
CA VAL A 246 21.48 12.94 13.83
C VAL A 246 20.47 12.15 14.65
N CYS A 247 19.27 11.89 14.12
CA CYS A 247 18.28 11.01 14.77
C CYS A 247 18.75 9.56 14.67
N CYS A 248 18.98 8.92 15.81
CA CYS A 248 19.38 7.51 15.88
C CYS A 248 18.25 6.68 16.47
N ALA A 249 17.82 5.67 15.73
CA ALA A 249 16.80 4.71 16.16
C ALA A 249 17.48 3.48 16.74
N ASN A 250 17.11 3.10 17.97
CA ASN A 250 17.58 1.86 18.58
C ASN A 250 16.67 0.69 18.16
N PHE A 251 17.25 -0.38 17.61
CA PHE A 251 16.51 -1.55 17.11
C PHE A 251 16.21 -2.60 18.19
N ILE A 252 16.60 -2.36 19.45
CA ILE A 252 16.42 -3.31 20.56
C ILE A 252 15.50 -2.67 21.62
N GLY A 253 14.21 -2.55 21.33
CA GLY A 253 13.20 -2.03 22.28
C GLY A 253 12.05 -1.27 21.59
N PRO A 254 11.09 -0.72 22.36
CA PRO A 254 10.10 0.21 21.81
C PRO A 254 10.84 1.35 21.10
N PHE A 255 10.37 1.73 19.91
CA PHE A 255 11.04 2.67 18.99
C PHE A 255 11.19 4.06 19.59
N GLU A 256 12.20 4.26 20.44
CA GLU A 256 12.66 5.58 20.86
C GLU A 256 13.76 6.04 19.90
N ALA A 257 13.47 7.09 19.14
CA ALA A 257 14.45 7.82 18.37
C ALA A 257 14.92 9.03 19.19
N ALA A 258 16.24 9.21 19.31
CA ALA A 258 16.84 10.34 20.01
C ALA A 258 17.84 11.07 19.11
N CYS A 259 17.93 12.39 19.25
CA CYS A 259 19.00 13.18 18.62
C CYS A 259 20.29 13.01 19.42
N LEU A 260 21.29 12.38 18.79
CA LEU A 260 22.60 12.14 19.37
C LEU A 260 23.67 12.76 18.48
N SER A 261 24.83 13.08 19.05
CA SER A 261 25.99 13.48 18.25
C SER A 261 26.47 12.29 17.39
N GLY A 262 26.97 12.55 16.18
CA GLY A 262 27.34 11.48 15.23
C GLY A 262 28.29 10.41 15.80
N GLN A 263 29.17 10.77 16.74
CA GLN A 263 30.04 9.80 17.41
C GLN A 263 29.32 8.85 18.37
N GLN A 264 28.22 9.28 19.01
CA GLN A 264 27.47 8.47 19.97
C GLN A 264 26.64 7.37 19.30
N CYS A 265 26.26 7.56 18.04
CA CYS A 265 25.51 6.53 17.29
C CYS A 265 26.38 5.34 16.87
N SER A 266 27.71 5.55 16.77
CA SER A 266 28.68 4.50 16.39
C SER A 266 29.00 3.54 17.53
N LEU A 267 28.94 4.00 18.79
CA LEU A 267 29.39 3.22 19.96
C LEU A 267 28.33 2.28 20.55
N ASN A 268 27.04 2.51 20.27
CA ASN A 268 25.99 1.55 20.59
C ASN A 268 25.74 0.67 19.36
N SER A 269 26.35 -0.52 19.41
CA SER A 269 26.39 -1.50 18.32
C SER A 269 25.00 -1.81 17.73
N ARG A 270 24.89 -1.56 16.41
CA ARG A 270 23.80 -1.85 15.44
C ARG A 270 22.99 -0.65 14.92
N SER A 271 23.35 0.59 15.25
CA SER A 271 22.80 1.76 14.54
C SER A 271 23.40 1.84 13.13
N SER A 272 22.61 1.58 12.08
CA SER A 272 23.01 1.89 10.70
C SER A 272 22.79 3.39 10.44
N LEU A 273 23.87 4.15 10.26
CA LEU A 273 23.79 5.51 9.76
C LEU A 273 23.40 5.44 8.28
N PHE A 274 22.21 5.93 7.94
CA PHE A 274 21.80 6.08 6.54
C PHE A 274 22.38 7.38 6.02
N CYS A 275 23.19 7.31 4.97
CA CYS A 275 23.68 8.48 4.27
C CYS A 275 22.99 8.58 2.91
N THR A 276 22.69 9.81 2.49
CA THR A 276 22.11 10.12 1.17
C THR A 276 23.08 10.91 0.30
N SER A 277 24.11 11.51 0.91
CA SER A 277 25.17 12.27 0.27
C SER A 277 26.52 12.05 0.98
N GLN A 278 27.62 12.43 0.32
CA GLN A 278 28.95 12.40 0.94
C GLN A 278 29.09 13.35 2.12
N THR A 279 28.32 14.44 2.18
CA THR A 279 28.38 15.41 3.29
C THR A 279 27.72 14.87 4.56
N ASP A 280 26.99 13.75 4.48
CA ASP A 280 26.35 13.10 5.63
C ASP A 280 27.36 12.25 6.43
N CYS A 281 28.59 12.09 5.92
CA CYS A 281 29.64 11.28 6.53
C CYS A 281 30.79 12.17 7.03
N ASP A 282 31.02 12.20 8.33
CA ASP A 282 32.15 12.92 8.93
C ASP A 282 33.48 12.17 8.76
N GLY A 283 34.60 12.90 8.80
CA GLY A 283 35.93 12.32 9.00
C GLY A 283 36.55 11.62 7.79
N GLY A 284 36.15 11.96 6.56
CA GLY A 284 36.71 11.38 5.34
C GLY A 284 36.10 10.03 4.91
N ALA A 285 34.98 9.65 5.52
CA ALA A 285 34.19 8.49 5.12
C ALA A 285 33.36 8.78 3.86
N CYS A 286 33.15 7.76 3.00
CA CYS A 286 32.26 7.86 1.84
C CYS A 286 30.93 7.15 2.10
N CYS A 287 29.86 7.70 1.55
CA CYS A 287 28.57 7.03 1.50
C CYS A 287 28.62 5.92 0.43
N ALA A 288 28.64 4.66 0.86
CA ALA A 288 28.77 3.51 -0.03
C ALA A 288 27.64 2.50 0.19
N LEU A 289 27.19 1.88 -0.90
CA LEU A 289 26.26 0.75 -0.82
C LEU A 289 27.02 -0.46 -0.28
N GLY A 290 26.62 -0.97 0.88
CA GLY A 290 27.32 -2.06 1.54
C GLY A 290 27.35 -3.33 0.68
N SER A 291 28.53 -3.77 0.24
CA SER A 291 28.74 -4.91 -0.66
C SER A 291 28.33 -6.29 -0.10
N ARG A 292 27.91 -6.37 1.17
CA ARG A 292 27.51 -7.62 1.84
C ARG A 292 26.02 -7.75 2.13
N GLN A 293 25.19 -6.80 1.70
CA GLN A 293 23.74 -6.94 1.80
C GLN A 293 23.11 -6.81 0.41
N MET A 294 22.30 -7.80 0.03
CA MET A 294 21.59 -7.83 -1.25
C MET A 294 20.51 -6.73 -1.40
N PHE A 295 20.43 -5.80 -0.43
CA PHE A 295 19.51 -4.66 -0.41
C PHE A 295 20.31 -3.40 -0.03
N GLY A 296 20.48 -2.49 -0.99
CA GLY A 296 21.43 -1.38 -0.94
C GLY A 296 20.96 -0.20 -0.10
N ASN A 297 21.14 -0.27 1.22
CA ASN A 297 21.18 0.93 2.05
C ASN A 297 22.60 1.51 2.00
N ALA A 298 22.71 2.81 1.71
CA ALA A 298 24.01 3.48 1.69
C ALA A 298 24.43 3.81 3.12
N VAL A 299 25.65 3.40 3.49
CA VAL A 299 26.20 3.52 4.84
C VAL A 299 27.57 4.21 4.72
N CYS A 300 27.92 5.06 5.69
CA CYS A 300 29.25 5.67 5.73
C CYS A 300 30.32 4.60 5.97
N GLN A 301 31.27 4.47 5.03
CA GLN A 301 32.43 3.59 5.14
C GLN A 301 33.71 4.41 5.33
N ALA A 302 34.57 3.94 6.23
CA ALA A 302 35.80 4.63 6.63
C ALA A 302 36.89 4.71 5.53
N SER A 303 36.76 3.95 4.44
CA SER A 303 37.72 3.95 3.32
C SER A 303 37.01 3.77 1.99
N CYS A 304 37.20 4.72 1.07
CA CYS A 304 36.67 4.64 -0.29
C CYS A 304 37.69 3.85 -1.13
N ASP A 305 37.58 2.53 -1.12
CA ASP A 305 38.43 1.66 -1.95
C ASP A 305 37.86 1.64 -3.38
N PRO A 306 38.57 2.19 -4.40
CA PRO A 306 38.06 2.26 -5.76
C PRO A 306 37.88 0.89 -6.45
N ASP A 307 38.45 -0.18 -5.89
CA ASP A 307 38.49 -1.49 -6.54
C ASP A 307 37.43 -2.49 -6.01
N GLY A 308 36.58 -2.09 -5.05
CA GLY A 308 35.72 -3.03 -4.30
C GLY A 308 34.20 -2.82 -4.33
N GLY A 309 33.67 -1.75 -4.94
CA GLY A 309 32.23 -1.45 -4.89
C GLY A 309 31.72 -0.67 -6.10
N GLN A 310 30.53 -1.04 -6.61
CA GLN A 310 29.84 -0.30 -7.66
C GLN A 310 29.48 1.12 -7.16
N LEU A 311 30.12 2.13 -7.74
CA LEU A 311 29.66 3.51 -7.65
C LEU A 311 28.39 3.66 -8.50
N VAL A 312 27.25 3.94 -7.86
CA VAL A 312 26.02 4.34 -8.55
C VAL A 312 25.97 5.86 -8.56
N CYS A 313 26.24 6.48 -9.71
CA CYS A 313 25.97 7.91 -9.90
C CYS A 313 24.46 8.11 -10.09
N LEU A 314 23.82 8.80 -9.15
CA LEU A 314 22.44 9.27 -9.32
C LEU A 314 22.41 10.41 -10.37
N PRO A 315 21.44 10.44 -11.29
CA PRO A 315 21.31 11.52 -12.25
C PRO A 315 20.89 12.82 -11.53
N GLY A 316 21.77 13.83 -11.54
CA GLY A 316 21.42 15.17 -11.05
C GLY A 316 22.56 16.01 -10.44
N ALA A 317 23.73 15.44 -10.15
CA ALA A 317 24.86 16.20 -9.63
C ALA A 317 25.77 16.70 -10.77
N PRO A 318 26.00 18.02 -10.92
CA PRO A 318 27.00 18.52 -11.86
C PRO A 318 28.40 18.42 -11.23
N GLY A 319 29.26 17.57 -11.80
CA GLY A 319 30.70 17.59 -11.49
C GLY A 319 31.38 16.22 -11.52
N SER A 320 32.06 15.96 -12.64
CA SER A 320 33.18 15.01 -12.83
C SER A 320 33.00 13.55 -12.38
N CYS A 321 32.63 12.68 -13.32
CA CYS A 321 33.24 11.36 -13.44
C CYS A 321 33.88 11.24 -14.83
N GLY A 322 35.11 10.75 -14.85
CA GLY A 322 36.01 10.76 -16.00
C GLY A 322 35.50 10.00 -17.22
N THR A 323 36.00 10.43 -18.37
CA THR A 323 35.72 9.97 -19.73
C THR A 323 35.99 8.48 -19.96
N GLN A 324 34.98 7.71 -20.40
CA GLN A 324 35.03 6.78 -21.56
C GLN A 324 33.68 6.08 -21.85
N GLY A 325 33.01 6.46 -22.95
CA GLY A 325 32.08 5.62 -23.75
C GLY A 325 30.56 5.60 -23.40
N PRO A 326 29.63 5.64 -24.39
CA PRO A 326 28.19 5.64 -24.14
C PRO A 326 27.58 4.23 -24.03
N CYS A 327 26.67 4.03 -23.08
CA CYS A 327 25.80 2.85 -22.98
C CYS A 327 24.50 3.08 -23.80
N MET A 328 24.08 2.10 -24.61
CA MET A 328 22.77 2.09 -25.27
C MET A 328 21.75 1.25 -24.48
N PRO A 329 20.43 1.56 -24.54
CA PRO A 329 19.42 0.90 -23.72
C PRO A 329 18.96 -0.46 -24.28
N ALA A 330 18.76 -1.42 -23.37
CA ALA A 330 18.08 -2.68 -23.65
C ALA A 330 16.56 -2.50 -23.49
N SER A 331 15.85 -2.32 -24.59
CA SER A 331 14.38 -2.32 -24.64
C SER A 331 13.86 -2.78 -25.99
N ILE A 332 14.19 -4.00 -26.39
CA ILE A 332 13.46 -4.77 -27.41
C ILE A 332 13.51 -6.22 -26.95
N LEU A 333 12.45 -6.72 -26.34
CA LEU A 333 11.96 -8.10 -26.39
C LEU A 333 10.77 -8.18 -25.43
N GLY A 334 9.56 -8.01 -25.99
CA GLY A 334 8.31 -8.20 -25.29
C GLY A 334 8.09 -9.68 -24.97
N LEU A 335 8.33 -10.06 -23.71
CA LEU A 335 7.87 -11.32 -23.15
C LEU A 335 6.77 -11.00 -22.15
N GLY A 336 5.52 -11.19 -22.57
CA GLY A 336 4.36 -11.16 -21.70
C GLY A 336 4.41 -12.33 -20.72
N THR A 337 4.23 -12.03 -19.43
CA THR A 337 4.10 -13.04 -18.37
C THR A 337 2.77 -13.78 -18.51
N CYS A 338 2.79 -15.11 -18.47
CA CYS A 338 1.58 -15.94 -18.42
C CYS A 338 0.88 -15.75 -17.06
N GLU A 339 -0.28 -15.10 -17.06
CA GLU A 339 -1.15 -15.01 -15.89
C GLU A 339 -2.04 -16.27 -15.82
N ARG A 340 -2.08 -16.91 -14.65
CA ARG A 340 -2.83 -18.15 -14.43
C ARG A 340 -4.23 -17.81 -13.94
N VAL A 341 -5.22 -17.87 -14.83
CA VAL A 341 -6.64 -17.68 -14.47
C VAL A 341 -7.17 -18.95 -13.80
N VAL A 342 -7.68 -18.83 -12.58
CA VAL A 342 -8.34 -19.94 -11.86
C VAL A 342 -9.84 -19.67 -11.86
N VAL A 343 -10.60 -20.55 -12.52
CA VAL A 343 -12.06 -20.56 -12.41
C VAL A 343 -12.40 -21.38 -11.17
N ILE A 344 -12.89 -20.72 -10.11
CA ILE A 344 -13.35 -21.39 -8.90
C ILE A 344 -14.78 -21.82 -9.15
N GLY A 345 -14.94 -23.01 -9.72
CA GLY A 345 -16.22 -23.68 -9.92
C GLY A 345 -16.88 -24.04 -8.59
N ASP A 346 -18.16 -23.73 -8.45
CA ASP A 346 -19.09 -24.14 -7.39
C ASP A 346 -19.37 -25.67 -7.36
N ASP A 347 -18.38 -26.50 -7.72
CA ASP A 347 -18.42 -27.95 -7.57
C ASP A 347 -18.15 -28.31 -6.10
N ALA A 348 -19.14 -28.03 -5.25
CA ALA A 348 -19.35 -28.81 -4.04
C ALA A 348 -19.68 -30.23 -4.48
N GLY A 349 -18.64 -30.99 -4.81
CA GLY A 349 -18.71 -32.40 -5.13
C GLY A 349 -19.39 -33.14 -3.98
N LEU A 350 -20.65 -33.52 -4.20
CA LEU A 350 -21.27 -34.71 -3.64
C LEU A 350 -20.42 -35.92 -4.06
N GLY A 351 -19.30 -36.12 -3.37
CA GLY A 351 -18.60 -37.38 -3.36
C GLY A 351 -19.50 -38.42 -2.70
N ARG A 352 -20.10 -39.29 -3.52
CA ARG A 352 -20.41 -40.65 -3.08
C ARG A 352 -19.10 -41.29 -2.61
N GLN A 353 -18.98 -41.50 -1.31
CA GLN A 353 -18.33 -42.71 -0.77
C GLN A 353 -19.44 -43.66 -0.34
#